data_AF-A0A3R5WHW6-F1
#
_entry.id   AF-A0A3R5WHW6-F1
#
_cell.length_a   1.000
_cell.length_b   1.000
_cell.length_c   1.000
_cell.angle_alpha   90.00
_cell.angle_beta   90.00
_cell.angle_gamma   90.00
#
_symmetry.space_group_name_H-M   'P 1'
#
loop_
_entity.id
_entity.type
_entity.pdbx_description
1 polymer ?
#
loop_
_entity_poly.entity_id
_entity_poly.type
_entity_poly.pdbx_seq_one_letter_code
_entity_poly.pdbx_strand_id
1 'polypeptide(L)'
;MARNIQREFVKYYKERLASLGFIKVKGRQPYFVRVVNDEILHILTLDTGMSAKDGYKVAHLECGIATVYRQEINLSVTPRHNSDWLVDYTRYYREKNFPNQVIEYPRDLKMYYYKEETMDEIIGEMRTGIRDIVAEFDKIINMENVLSWLMKYDGVNIHQSDLSLNDQYNAEESLYFLRKKFPLNSFKQNFDVQKDEIINSPLDSDEKNKKLISKIEWEHELYADRERFQDCKENYEQGMQLLREHYDRNIEYLNGMGIDVERRDITDLFD
;
A
#
# COMPACT_ATOMS: atom_id res chain seq x y z
N MET A 1 -5.10 34.63 -5.37
CA MET A 1 -5.49 33.28 -4.90
C MET A 1 -4.20 32.63 -4.39
N ALA A 2 -4.16 32.16 -3.14
CA ALA A 2 -2.93 31.55 -2.58
C ALA A 2 -2.57 30.26 -3.34
N ARG A 3 -1.29 30.05 -3.62
CA ARG A 3 -0.81 28.81 -4.29
C ARG A 3 -1.07 27.60 -3.40
N ASN A 4 -1.34 26.46 -4.03
CA ASN A 4 -1.58 25.18 -3.35
C ASN A 4 -0.60 24.13 -3.89
N ILE A 5 0.20 23.54 -3.02
CA ILE A 5 1.28 22.63 -3.43
C ILE A 5 0.77 21.36 -4.11
N GLN A 6 -0.41 20.83 -3.76
CA GLN A 6 -0.97 19.66 -4.42
C GLN A 6 -1.36 19.97 -5.87
N ARG A 7 -1.91 21.17 -6.13
CA ARG A 7 -2.21 21.62 -7.49
C ARG A 7 -0.94 21.83 -8.32
N GLU A 8 0.08 22.46 -7.74
CA GLU A 8 1.36 22.67 -8.42
C GLU A 8 2.12 21.35 -8.65
N PHE A 9 2.07 20.42 -7.69
CA PHE A 9 2.58 19.06 -7.83
C PHE A 9 1.94 18.33 -9.01
N VAL A 10 0.60 18.34 -9.09
CA VAL A 10 -0.12 17.73 -10.21
C VAL A 10 0.30 18.39 -11.52
N LYS A 11 0.33 19.73 -11.60
CA LYS A 11 0.76 20.45 -12.80
C LYS A 11 2.17 20.09 -13.23
N TYR A 12 3.10 19.96 -12.27
CA TYR A 12 4.50 19.67 -12.54
C TYR A 12 4.73 18.21 -12.95
N TYR A 13 4.06 17.26 -12.32
CA TYR A 13 4.32 15.83 -12.52
C TYR A 13 3.38 15.12 -13.48
N LYS A 14 2.24 15.72 -13.86
CA LYS A 14 1.23 15.05 -14.70
C LYS A 14 1.81 14.40 -15.96
N GLU A 15 2.49 15.17 -16.81
CA GLU A 15 3.03 14.64 -18.07
C GLU A 15 4.19 13.65 -17.84
N ARG A 16 4.99 13.86 -16.79
CA ARG A 16 6.12 12.97 -16.44
C ARG A 16 5.62 11.61 -15.96
N LEU A 17 4.62 11.60 -15.09
CA LEU A 17 4.01 10.37 -14.58
C LEU A 17 3.19 9.67 -15.67
N ALA A 18 2.52 10.42 -16.56
CA ALA A 18 1.86 9.87 -17.74
C ALA A 18 2.83 9.08 -18.64
N SER A 19 4.05 9.56 -18.83
CA SER A 19 5.07 8.83 -19.59
C SER A 19 5.52 7.50 -18.96
N LEU A 20 5.17 7.29 -17.68
CA LEU A 20 5.46 6.07 -16.90
C LEU A 20 4.21 5.19 -16.72
N GLY A 21 3.12 5.49 -17.43
CA GLY A 21 1.86 4.74 -17.38
C GLY A 21 0.91 5.16 -16.26
N PHE A 22 1.21 6.22 -15.52
CA PHE A 22 0.30 6.74 -14.49
C PHE A 22 -0.74 7.69 -15.08
N ILE A 23 -1.97 7.56 -14.62
CA ILE A 23 -3.08 8.44 -14.96
C ILE A 23 -3.39 9.31 -13.74
N LYS A 24 -3.55 10.61 -13.97
CA LYS A 24 -4.11 11.51 -12.95
C LYS A 24 -5.59 11.16 -12.75
N VAL A 25 -5.95 10.66 -11.58
CA VAL A 25 -7.34 10.31 -11.22
C VAL A 25 -8.25 11.53 -11.37
N LYS A 26 -9.46 11.34 -11.91
CA LYS A 26 -10.45 12.43 -12.00
C LYS A 26 -10.81 12.95 -10.60
N GLY A 27 -10.99 14.27 -10.50
CA GLY A 27 -11.35 14.93 -9.24
C GLY A 27 -10.25 15.80 -8.65
N ARG A 28 -10.50 16.29 -7.43
CA ARG A 28 -9.66 17.32 -6.79
C ARG A 28 -8.37 16.80 -6.16
N GLN A 29 -8.33 15.51 -5.84
CA GLN A 29 -7.27 14.90 -5.04
C GLN A 29 -6.04 14.63 -5.90
N PRO A 30 -4.80 14.69 -5.35
CA PRO A 30 -3.57 14.58 -6.14
C PRO A 30 -3.14 13.15 -6.48
N TYR A 31 -4.07 12.19 -6.56
CA TYR A 31 -3.76 10.79 -6.91
C TYR A 31 -3.33 10.62 -8.35
N PHE A 32 -2.27 9.84 -8.53
CA PHE A 32 -1.81 9.24 -9.77
C PHE A 32 -1.86 7.72 -9.62
N VAL A 33 -2.47 7.03 -10.58
CA VAL A 33 -2.63 5.57 -10.55
C VAL A 33 -2.10 4.95 -11.83
N ARG A 34 -1.31 3.89 -11.70
CA ARG A 34 -0.91 3.01 -12.81
C ARG A 34 -1.50 1.63 -12.54
N VAL A 35 -2.17 1.07 -13.54
CA VAL A 35 -2.74 -0.28 -13.49
C VAL A 35 -1.73 -1.26 -14.07
N VAL A 36 -1.57 -2.42 -13.42
CA VAL A 36 -0.75 -3.53 -13.92
C VAL A 36 -1.62 -4.78 -14.00
N ASN A 37 -1.62 -5.41 -15.18
CA ASN A 37 -2.36 -6.64 -15.51
C ASN A 37 -3.85 -6.58 -15.16
N ASP A 38 -4.49 -5.41 -15.26
CA ASP A 38 -5.91 -5.23 -14.94
C ASP A 38 -6.32 -5.74 -13.54
N GLU A 39 -5.40 -5.70 -12.58
CA GLU A 39 -5.71 -6.01 -11.16
C GLU A 39 -4.92 -5.22 -10.13
N ILE A 40 -3.66 -4.87 -10.40
CA ILE A 40 -2.79 -4.22 -9.42
C ILE A 40 -2.79 -2.72 -9.67
N LEU A 41 -2.97 -1.95 -8.60
CA LEU A 41 -2.95 -0.50 -8.61
C LEU A 41 -1.69 0.00 -7.93
N HIS A 42 -0.83 0.67 -8.69
CA HIS A 42 0.26 1.46 -8.15
C HIS A 42 -0.22 2.87 -7.93
N ILE A 43 -0.20 3.32 -6.69
CA ILE A 43 -0.77 4.62 -6.31
C ILE A 43 0.34 5.51 -5.80
N LEU A 44 0.42 6.72 -6.36
CA LEU A 44 1.31 7.78 -5.92
C LEU A 44 0.47 9.03 -5.67
N THR A 45 0.67 9.68 -4.53
CA THR A 45 -0.07 10.90 -4.18
C THR A 45 0.78 11.83 -3.32
N LEU A 46 0.20 13.00 -3.02
CA LEU A 46 0.82 13.99 -2.16
C LEU A 46 -0.16 14.41 -1.06
N ASP A 47 0.12 14.06 0.19
CA ASP A 47 -0.61 14.60 1.33
C ASP A 47 0.03 15.91 1.83
N THR A 48 -0.76 16.72 2.52
CA THR A 48 -0.28 17.96 3.12
C THR A 48 -0.82 18.13 4.53
N GLY A 49 0.01 18.64 5.43
CA GLY A 49 -0.34 18.80 6.83
C GLY A 49 0.21 20.08 7.46
N MET A 50 -0.06 20.21 8.75
CA MET A 50 0.55 21.23 9.60
C MET A 50 1.99 20.81 9.93
N SER A 51 2.93 21.74 9.80
CA SER A 51 4.33 21.49 10.15
C SER A 51 4.58 21.73 11.65
N ALA A 52 5.51 20.97 12.22
CA ALA A 52 6.11 21.28 13.52
C ALA A 52 7.18 22.40 13.43
N LYS A 53 7.59 22.80 12.23
CA LYS A 53 8.56 23.86 11.98
C LYS A 53 7.81 25.19 11.80
N ASP A 54 8.05 26.13 12.71
CA ASP A 54 7.35 27.41 12.74
C ASP A 54 7.41 28.15 11.41
N GLY A 55 6.23 28.52 10.91
CA GLY A 55 6.07 29.25 9.66
C GLY A 55 6.24 28.41 8.39
N TYR A 56 6.32 27.08 8.49
CA TYR A 56 6.33 26.17 7.34
C TYR A 56 5.04 25.35 7.26
N LYS A 57 4.71 24.89 6.06
CA LYS A 57 3.79 23.78 5.81
C LYS A 57 4.60 22.52 5.55
N VAL A 58 3.98 21.35 5.63
CA VAL A 58 4.61 20.07 5.28
C VAL A 58 3.82 19.37 4.18
N ALA A 59 4.55 18.74 3.25
CA ALA A 59 4.00 17.84 2.25
C ALA A 59 4.70 16.48 2.34
N HIS A 60 3.93 15.44 2.05
CA HIS A 60 4.33 14.04 2.15
C HIS A 60 4.06 13.36 0.83
N LEU A 61 5.09 12.77 0.20
CA LEU A 61 4.84 11.80 -0.85
C LEU A 61 4.30 10.55 -0.18
N GLU A 62 3.18 10.05 -0.68
CA GLU A 62 2.60 8.78 -0.23
C GLU A 62 2.49 7.84 -1.41
N CYS A 63 2.72 6.56 -1.15
CA CYS A 63 2.57 5.51 -2.13
C CYS A 63 1.80 4.32 -1.56
N GLY A 64 1.13 3.56 -2.42
CA GLY A 64 0.41 2.37 -2.00
C GLY A 64 0.30 1.36 -3.13
N ILE A 65 0.07 0.11 -2.73
CA ILE A 65 -0.35 -0.97 -3.61
C ILE A 65 -1.72 -1.37 -3.14
N ALA A 66 -2.68 -1.37 -4.06
CA ALA A 66 -3.97 -1.99 -3.86
C ALA A 66 -4.28 -2.94 -5.00
N THR A 67 -5.29 -3.78 -4.82
CA THR A 67 -5.83 -4.58 -5.90
C THR A 67 -7.29 -4.26 -6.16
N VAL A 68 -7.77 -4.63 -7.33
CA VAL A 68 -9.21 -4.59 -7.67
C VAL A 68 -10.06 -5.45 -6.71
N TYR A 69 -9.43 -6.33 -5.93
CA TYR A 69 -10.09 -7.20 -4.97
C TYR A 69 -10.22 -6.60 -3.57
N ARG A 70 -9.62 -5.41 -3.35
CA ARG A 70 -9.67 -4.69 -2.08
C ARG A 70 -11.12 -4.47 -1.62
N GLN A 71 -11.35 -4.47 -0.32
CA GLN A 71 -12.65 -4.14 0.24
C GLN A 71 -13.18 -2.79 -0.22
N GLU A 72 -12.48 -1.67 -0.07
CA GLU A 72 -12.94 -0.41 -0.62
C GLU A 72 -11.80 0.32 -1.32
N ILE A 73 -12.10 0.86 -2.51
CA ILE A 73 -11.22 1.83 -3.14
C ILE A 73 -11.95 3.16 -3.21
N ASN A 74 -11.46 4.14 -2.47
CA ASN A 74 -12.02 5.49 -2.48
C ASN A 74 -10.94 6.55 -2.71
N LEU A 75 -10.63 6.79 -3.98
CA LEU A 75 -9.72 7.86 -4.41
C LEU A 75 -10.36 9.26 -4.48
N SER A 76 -11.61 9.43 -4.01
CA SER A 76 -12.30 10.73 -3.97
C SER A 76 -12.01 11.51 -2.67
N VAL A 77 -11.64 10.80 -1.60
CA VAL A 77 -11.24 11.38 -0.31
C VAL A 77 -9.79 11.85 -0.32
N THR A 78 -9.37 12.60 0.70
CA THR A 78 -7.97 13.07 0.76
C THR A 78 -7.02 11.90 1.05
N PRO A 79 -5.74 11.99 0.65
CA PRO A 79 -4.70 11.00 1.00
C PRO A 79 -4.74 10.55 2.47
N ARG A 80 -4.86 11.52 3.38
CA ARG A 80 -5.04 11.27 4.81
C ARG A 80 -6.18 10.30 5.21
N HIS A 81 -7.27 10.21 4.44
CA HIS A 81 -8.36 9.28 4.75
C HIS A 81 -8.07 7.84 4.30
N ASN A 82 -7.03 7.65 3.47
CA ASN A 82 -6.52 6.37 3.01
C ASN A 82 -5.16 6.04 3.67
N SER A 83 -4.82 6.70 4.78
CA SER A 83 -3.51 6.55 5.46
C SER A 83 -3.28 5.18 6.10
N ASP A 84 -4.35 4.38 6.20
CA ASP A 84 -4.39 3.02 6.71
C ASP A 84 -3.85 1.99 5.71
N TRP A 85 -3.73 2.35 4.43
CA TRP A 85 -3.12 1.51 3.38
C TRP A 85 -2.15 2.26 2.44
N LEU A 86 -2.03 3.58 2.60
CA LEU A 86 -0.94 4.35 2.03
C LEU A 86 0.29 4.34 2.94
N VAL A 87 1.45 4.21 2.32
CA VAL A 87 2.77 4.25 2.95
C VAL A 87 3.41 5.60 2.64
N ASP A 88 3.60 6.42 3.67
CA ASP A 88 4.37 7.66 3.55
C ASP A 88 5.82 7.35 3.11
N TYR A 89 6.36 8.19 2.21
CA TYR A 89 7.68 7.99 1.60
C TYR A 89 8.82 7.99 2.62
N THR A 90 8.71 8.73 3.72
CA THR A 90 9.65 8.65 4.84
C THR A 90 9.63 7.26 5.47
N ARG A 91 8.44 6.69 5.71
CA ARG A 91 8.30 5.32 6.22
C ARG A 91 8.87 4.31 5.23
N TYR A 92 8.48 4.41 3.96
CA TYR A 92 8.99 3.57 2.89
C TYR A 92 10.52 3.63 2.77
N TYR A 93 11.09 4.84 2.72
CA TYR A 93 12.52 5.07 2.62
C TYR A 93 13.27 4.48 3.81
N ARG A 94 12.74 4.65 5.02
CA ARG A 94 13.29 4.03 6.23
C ARG A 94 13.29 2.51 6.14
N GLU A 95 12.15 1.91 5.85
CA GLU A 95 12.01 0.44 5.83
C GLU A 95 12.83 -0.19 4.69
N LYS A 96 13.02 0.52 3.57
CA LYS A 96 13.88 0.09 2.47
C LYS A 96 15.37 0.16 2.79
N ASN A 97 15.84 1.27 3.36
CA ASN A 97 17.29 1.55 3.49
C ASN A 97 17.86 1.22 4.86
N PHE A 98 17.01 1.23 5.89
CA PHE A 98 17.38 1.03 7.29
C PHE A 98 16.41 0.02 7.94
N PRO A 99 16.19 -1.17 7.34
CA PRO A 99 15.31 -2.17 7.93
C PRO A 99 15.84 -2.53 9.31
N ASN A 100 14.95 -2.54 10.31
CA ASN A 100 15.30 -2.92 11.67
C ASN A 100 16.46 -2.07 12.24
N GLN A 101 16.49 -0.76 11.98
CA GLN A 101 17.37 0.17 12.69
C GLN A 101 16.54 1.16 13.52
N VAL A 102 17.02 1.47 14.73
CA VAL A 102 16.46 2.56 15.54
C VAL A 102 17.00 3.87 14.99
N ILE A 103 16.12 4.69 14.42
CA ILE A 103 16.48 6.03 13.95
C ILE A 103 16.02 7.03 15.01
N GLU A 104 16.99 7.72 15.62
CA GLU A 104 16.78 8.63 16.75
C GLU A 104 15.98 9.90 16.35
N TYR A 105 16.11 10.32 15.08
CA TYR A 105 15.41 11.50 14.53
C TYR A 105 14.61 11.16 13.26
N PRO A 106 13.47 10.44 13.36
CA PRO A 106 12.66 10.08 12.21
C PRO A 106 12.09 11.30 11.46
N ARG A 107 11.97 12.43 12.15
CA ARG A 107 11.35 13.68 11.67
C ARG A 107 12.18 14.40 10.59
N ASP A 108 13.45 14.03 10.42
CA ASP A 108 14.36 14.60 9.42
C ASP A 108 14.50 13.72 8.16
N LEU A 109 13.86 12.55 8.15
CA LEU A 109 13.87 11.69 6.98
C LEU A 109 12.84 12.21 5.97
N LYS A 110 13.33 12.73 4.83
CA LYS A 110 12.60 13.05 3.58
C LYS A 110 11.18 13.63 3.68
N MET A 111 10.93 14.48 4.68
CA MET A 111 9.74 15.34 4.75
C MET A 111 9.97 16.64 3.95
N TYR A 112 8.94 17.11 3.26
CA TYR A 112 9.05 18.31 2.42
C TYR A 112 8.46 19.53 3.14
N TYR A 113 9.30 20.26 3.87
CA TYR A 113 8.92 21.51 4.52
C TYR A 113 8.96 22.67 3.53
N TYR A 114 7.89 23.44 3.41
CA TYR A 114 7.80 24.49 2.40
C TYR A 114 7.08 25.75 2.89
N LYS A 115 7.41 26.86 2.23
CA LYS A 115 6.61 28.09 2.21
C LYS A 115 6.11 28.33 0.78
N GLU A 116 5.24 29.32 0.60
CA GLU A 116 4.68 29.59 -0.73
C GLU A 116 5.75 29.99 -1.75
N GLU A 117 6.78 30.70 -1.30
CA GLU A 117 7.93 31.15 -2.10
C GLU A 117 8.91 30.03 -2.47
N THR A 118 8.99 28.94 -1.69
CA THR A 118 9.89 27.80 -1.95
C THR A 118 9.19 26.61 -2.63
N MET A 119 7.92 26.76 -3.00
CA MET A 119 7.09 25.64 -3.47
C MET A 119 7.66 24.94 -4.71
N ASP A 120 8.20 25.69 -5.67
CA ASP A 120 8.74 25.13 -6.93
C ASP A 120 10.02 24.33 -6.71
N GLU A 121 10.89 24.81 -5.81
CA GLU A 121 12.11 24.11 -5.39
C GLU A 121 11.75 22.77 -4.74
N ILE A 122 10.83 22.81 -3.77
CA ILE A 122 10.37 21.63 -3.03
C ILE A 122 9.70 20.61 -3.95
N ILE A 123 8.87 21.05 -4.91
CA ILE A 123 8.30 20.17 -5.93
C ILE A 123 9.42 19.55 -6.79
N GLY A 124 10.47 20.29 -7.12
CA GLY A 124 11.64 19.76 -7.82
C GLY A 124 12.37 18.66 -7.05
N GLU A 125 12.54 18.83 -5.73
CA GLU A 125 13.19 17.85 -4.85
C GLU A 125 12.45 16.52 -4.75
N MET A 126 11.11 16.54 -4.88
CA MET A 126 10.26 15.34 -4.86
C MET A 126 10.62 14.34 -5.97
N ARG A 127 11.33 14.74 -7.03
CA ARG A 127 11.72 13.87 -8.15
C ARG A 127 12.48 12.64 -7.68
N THR A 128 13.35 12.79 -6.69
CA THR A 128 14.13 11.67 -6.13
C THR A 128 13.20 10.67 -5.46
N GLY A 129 12.22 11.14 -4.68
CA GLY A 129 11.27 10.26 -4.01
C GLY A 129 10.37 9.52 -4.97
N ILE A 130 9.83 10.24 -5.96
CA ILE A 130 9.01 9.64 -7.02
C ILE A 130 9.80 8.57 -7.78
N ARG A 131 11.06 8.84 -8.15
CA ARG A 131 11.91 7.85 -8.83
C ARG A 131 12.10 6.60 -7.99
N ASP A 132 12.39 6.76 -6.69
CA ASP A 132 12.64 5.63 -5.80
C ASP A 132 11.38 4.78 -5.59
N ILE A 133 10.19 5.42 -5.52
CA ILE A 133 8.88 4.75 -5.44
C ILE A 133 8.58 4.00 -6.74
N VAL A 134 8.71 4.66 -7.89
CA VAL A 134 8.42 4.05 -9.21
C VAL A 134 9.33 2.85 -9.45
N ALA A 135 10.62 2.95 -9.12
CA ALA A 135 11.56 1.84 -9.27
C ALA A 135 11.18 0.61 -8.42
N GLU A 136 10.42 0.80 -7.34
CA GLU A 136 9.91 -0.29 -6.52
C GLU A 136 8.61 -0.86 -7.09
N PHE A 137 7.71 0.03 -7.51
CA PHE A 137 6.51 -0.33 -8.24
C PHE A 137 6.81 -1.17 -9.49
N ASP A 138 7.89 -0.90 -10.21
CA ASP A 138 8.28 -1.68 -11.39
C ASP A 138 8.61 -3.16 -11.08
N LYS A 139 8.82 -3.51 -9.79
CA LYS A 139 9.02 -4.89 -9.33
C LYS A 139 7.71 -5.60 -8.98
N ILE A 140 6.61 -4.86 -8.86
CA ILE A 140 5.33 -5.37 -8.37
C ILE A 140 4.43 -5.58 -9.57
N ILE A 141 4.51 -6.78 -10.14
CA ILE A 141 3.83 -7.09 -11.40
C ILE A 141 2.93 -8.32 -11.32
N ASN A 142 2.87 -8.96 -10.16
CA ASN A 142 2.00 -10.11 -9.90
C ASN A 142 1.58 -10.15 -8.43
N MET A 143 0.64 -11.03 -8.12
CA MET A 143 0.04 -11.12 -6.79
C MET A 143 0.99 -11.63 -5.70
N GLU A 144 2.06 -12.36 -6.05
CA GLU A 144 3.10 -12.71 -5.08
C GLU A 144 3.92 -11.49 -4.68
N ASN A 145 4.22 -10.59 -5.63
CA ASN A 145 4.88 -9.33 -5.34
C ASN A 145 3.97 -8.40 -4.51
N VAL A 146 2.66 -8.40 -4.78
CA VAL A 146 1.68 -7.67 -3.97
C VAL A 146 1.69 -8.20 -2.53
N LEU A 147 1.62 -9.52 -2.33
CA LEU A 147 1.71 -10.11 -1.00
C LEU A 147 3.00 -9.69 -0.30
N SER A 148 4.15 -9.77 -0.98
CA SER A 148 5.43 -9.34 -0.41
C SER A 148 5.45 -7.87 -0.01
N TRP A 149 4.87 -7.00 -0.82
CA TRP A 149 4.73 -5.58 -0.48
C TRP A 149 3.86 -5.39 0.76
N LEU A 150 2.66 -5.97 0.79
CA LEU A 150 1.72 -5.83 1.88
C LEU A 150 2.31 -6.39 3.17
N MET A 151 2.83 -7.62 3.18
CA MET A 151 3.43 -8.20 4.39
C MET A 151 4.62 -7.39 4.95
N LYS A 152 5.33 -6.63 4.10
CA LYS A 152 6.47 -5.80 4.51
C LYS A 152 6.03 -4.42 5.01
N TYR A 153 5.23 -3.70 4.23
CA TYR A 153 4.93 -2.29 4.48
C TYR A 153 3.53 -2.05 5.08
N ASP A 154 2.63 -3.01 4.93
CA ASP A 154 1.21 -2.85 5.25
C ASP A 154 0.56 -4.18 5.73
N GLY A 155 1.25 -4.85 6.67
CA GLY A 155 0.86 -6.19 7.11
C GLY A 155 -0.51 -6.27 7.79
N VAL A 156 -1.04 -5.12 8.23
CA VAL A 156 -2.39 -5.02 8.80
C VAL A 156 -3.45 -5.38 7.76
N ASN A 157 -3.23 -5.10 6.48
CA ASN A 157 -4.18 -5.46 5.42
C ASN A 157 -4.22 -6.98 5.11
N ILE A 158 -3.38 -7.79 5.78
CA ILE A 158 -3.27 -9.25 5.61
C ILE A 158 -3.69 -9.97 6.90
N HIS A 159 -4.99 -10.23 7.01
CA HIS A 159 -5.58 -11.11 8.01
C HIS A 159 -6.08 -12.37 7.33
N GLN A 160 -5.77 -13.55 7.86
CA GLN A 160 -6.20 -14.81 7.26
C GLN A 160 -7.31 -15.47 8.08
N SER A 161 -8.24 -14.67 8.61
CA SER A 161 -9.34 -15.11 9.48
C SER A 161 -10.70 -14.60 9.00
N ASP A 162 -11.75 -15.02 9.70
CA ASP A 162 -13.14 -14.56 9.52
C ASP A 162 -13.34 -13.06 9.81
N LEU A 163 -12.37 -12.41 10.44
CA LEU A 163 -12.34 -10.94 10.57
C LEU A 163 -12.40 -10.25 9.21
N SER A 164 -11.89 -10.89 8.15
CA SER A 164 -11.97 -10.40 6.76
C SER A 164 -13.39 -10.36 6.17
N LEU A 165 -14.38 -10.93 6.86
CA LEU A 165 -15.80 -10.85 6.49
C LEU A 165 -16.49 -9.61 7.08
N ASN A 166 -15.80 -8.82 7.91
CA ASN A 166 -16.38 -7.73 8.66
C ASN A 166 -15.65 -6.40 8.39
N ASP A 167 -16.40 -5.45 7.85
CA ASP A 167 -15.97 -4.09 7.49
C ASP A 167 -15.43 -3.24 8.65
N GLN A 168 -15.53 -3.72 9.89
CA GLN A 168 -14.95 -3.05 11.07
C GLN A 168 -13.46 -3.35 11.26
N TYR A 169 -12.91 -4.35 10.55
CA TYR A 169 -11.51 -4.74 10.64
C TYR A 169 -10.75 -4.29 9.40
N ASN A 170 -9.55 -3.73 9.60
CA ASN A 170 -8.67 -3.37 8.50
C ASN A 170 -8.06 -4.65 7.91
N ALA A 171 -8.75 -5.28 6.96
CA ALA A 171 -8.37 -6.55 6.35
C ALA A 171 -8.58 -6.50 4.82
N GLU A 172 -8.45 -5.33 4.22
CA GLU A 172 -9.10 -5.06 2.94
C GLU A 172 -8.57 -5.88 1.76
N GLU A 173 -7.32 -6.34 1.79
CA GLU A 173 -6.73 -7.18 0.74
C GLU A 173 -6.83 -8.69 1.04
N SER A 174 -7.32 -9.04 2.23
CA SER A 174 -7.19 -10.38 2.82
C SER A 174 -7.91 -11.47 2.05
N LEU A 175 -9.12 -11.17 1.55
CA LEU A 175 -9.99 -12.15 0.91
C LEU A 175 -9.35 -12.77 -0.34
N TYR A 176 -8.60 -11.98 -1.12
CA TYR A 176 -7.89 -12.50 -2.29
C TYR A 176 -6.86 -13.55 -1.90
N PHE A 177 -6.11 -13.30 -0.83
CA PHE A 177 -5.07 -14.21 -0.37
C PHE A 177 -5.64 -15.40 0.41
N LEU A 178 -6.82 -15.27 1.01
CA LEU A 178 -7.55 -16.33 1.73
C LEU A 178 -8.12 -17.44 0.84
N ARG A 179 -8.08 -17.29 -0.49
CA ARG A 179 -8.56 -18.32 -1.42
C ARG A 179 -7.76 -19.61 -1.32
N LYS A 180 -8.42 -20.76 -1.46
CA LYS A 180 -7.79 -22.10 -1.34
C LYS A 180 -6.61 -22.29 -2.29
N LYS A 181 -6.74 -21.80 -3.52
CA LYS A 181 -5.69 -21.92 -4.54
C LYS A 181 -4.51 -20.97 -4.36
N PHE A 182 -4.62 -19.95 -3.52
CA PHE A 182 -3.48 -19.05 -3.33
C PHE A 182 -2.35 -19.81 -2.57
N PRO A 183 -1.12 -19.81 -3.11
CA PRO A 183 -0.04 -20.66 -2.60
C PRO A 183 0.39 -20.27 -1.18
N LEU A 184 0.25 -21.22 -0.24
CA LEU A 184 0.71 -21.05 1.14
C LEU A 184 2.23 -20.80 1.22
N ASN A 185 2.99 -21.39 0.29
CA ASN A 185 4.43 -21.22 0.23
C ASN A 185 4.86 -19.75 0.01
N SER A 186 4.02 -18.93 -0.63
CA SER A 186 4.33 -17.51 -0.83
C SER A 186 4.28 -16.73 0.50
N PHE A 187 3.42 -17.12 1.45
CA PHE A 187 3.47 -16.58 2.82
C PHE A 187 4.74 -17.02 3.55
N LYS A 188 5.06 -18.32 3.48
CA LYS A 188 6.24 -18.89 4.15
C LYS A 188 7.52 -18.21 3.71
N GLN A 189 7.71 -18.02 2.41
CA GLN A 189 8.86 -17.31 1.86
C GLN A 189 8.97 -15.88 2.39
N ASN A 190 7.85 -15.17 2.50
CA ASN A 190 7.84 -13.81 3.04
C ASN A 190 8.17 -13.76 4.54
N PHE A 191 7.66 -14.72 5.33
CA PHE A 191 8.05 -14.84 6.73
C PHE A 191 9.54 -15.17 6.88
N ASP A 192 10.06 -16.12 6.10
CA ASP A 192 11.47 -16.50 6.13
C ASP A 192 12.38 -15.30 5.79
N VAL A 193 12.06 -14.54 4.75
CA VAL A 193 12.78 -13.30 4.40
C VAL A 193 12.77 -12.30 5.55
N GLN A 194 11.61 -12.06 6.18
CA GLN A 194 11.51 -11.09 7.29
C GLN A 194 12.27 -11.55 8.54
N LYS A 195 12.24 -12.85 8.85
CA LYS A 195 13.02 -13.45 9.95
C LYS A 195 14.51 -13.30 9.68
N ASP A 196 14.97 -13.57 8.46
CA ASP A 196 16.36 -13.38 8.04
C ASP A 196 16.79 -11.91 8.10
N GLU A 197 15.93 -10.97 7.69
CA GLU A 197 16.19 -9.53 7.83
C GLU A 197 16.35 -9.11 9.31
N ILE A 198 15.62 -9.73 10.24
CA ILE A 198 15.75 -9.47 11.68
C ILE A 198 17.06 -10.06 12.21
N ILE A 199 17.36 -11.31 11.89
CA ILE A 199 18.57 -12.02 12.35
C ILE A 199 19.84 -11.25 11.94
N ASN A 200 19.87 -10.78 10.68
CA ASN A 200 20.99 -10.07 10.10
C ASN A 200 21.00 -8.55 10.36
N SER A 201 20.02 -8.03 11.09
CA SER A 201 19.94 -6.60 11.43
C SER A 201 21.04 -6.16 12.42
N PRO A 202 21.33 -4.85 12.54
CA PRO A 202 22.27 -4.33 13.54
C PRO A 202 21.66 -4.16 14.94
N LEU A 203 20.42 -4.61 15.17
CA LEU A 203 19.76 -4.55 16.48
C LEU A 203 20.53 -5.35 17.54
N ASP A 204 20.35 -4.99 18.81
CA ASP A 204 20.83 -5.81 19.91
C ASP A 204 20.03 -7.13 20.05
N SER A 205 20.58 -8.07 20.80
CA SER A 205 20.02 -9.41 20.94
C SER A 205 18.60 -9.42 21.51
N ASP A 206 18.27 -8.53 22.45
CA ASP A 206 16.95 -8.51 23.09
C ASP A 206 15.90 -7.96 22.13
N GLU A 207 16.23 -6.91 21.38
CA GLU A 207 15.36 -6.37 20.33
C GLU A 207 15.13 -7.36 19.19
N LYS A 208 16.18 -8.07 18.75
CA LYS A 208 16.06 -9.16 17.76
C LYS A 208 15.11 -10.24 18.24
N ASN A 209 15.30 -10.71 19.47
CA ASN A 209 14.47 -11.78 20.05
C ASN A 209 13.00 -11.36 20.11
N LYS A 210 12.69 -10.15 20.59
CA LYS A 210 11.31 -9.63 20.64
C LYS A 210 10.65 -9.60 19.26
N LYS A 211 11.36 -9.07 18.25
CA LYS A 211 10.83 -9.00 16.89
C LYS A 211 10.64 -10.38 16.26
N LEU A 212 11.59 -11.30 16.49
CA LEU A 212 11.53 -12.65 15.95
C LEU A 212 10.35 -13.43 16.56
N ILE A 213 10.15 -13.35 17.88
CA ILE A 213 9.00 -13.96 18.56
C ILE A 213 7.69 -13.45 17.95
N SER A 214 7.53 -12.12 17.83
CA SER A 214 6.32 -11.53 17.24
C SER A 214 6.07 -12.00 15.79
N LYS A 215 7.12 -12.21 14.99
CA LYS A 215 6.96 -12.75 13.62
C LYS A 215 6.60 -14.23 13.59
N ILE A 216 7.14 -15.04 14.51
CA ILE A 216 6.79 -16.45 14.64
C ILE A 216 5.35 -16.61 15.11
N GLU A 217 4.92 -15.80 16.08
CA GLU A 217 3.54 -15.76 16.56
C GLU A 217 2.58 -15.39 15.42
N TRP A 218 2.88 -14.32 14.68
CA TRP A 218 2.06 -13.93 13.52
C TRP A 218 1.99 -15.03 12.45
N GLU A 219 3.12 -15.68 12.13
CA GLU A 219 3.16 -16.80 11.18
C GLU A 219 2.25 -17.96 11.62
N HIS A 220 2.34 -18.34 12.90
CA HIS A 220 1.52 -19.41 13.46
C HIS A 220 0.02 -19.08 13.48
N GLU A 221 -0.34 -17.87 13.94
CA GLU A 221 -1.72 -17.39 13.95
C GLU A 221 -2.30 -17.35 12.53
N LEU A 222 -1.56 -16.79 11.57
CA LEU A 222 -1.97 -16.67 10.19
C LEU A 222 -2.34 -18.03 9.58
N TYR A 223 -1.51 -19.07 9.79
CA TYR A 223 -1.81 -20.40 9.25
C TYR A 223 -2.99 -21.08 9.94
N ALA A 224 -3.07 -20.97 11.28
CA ALA A 224 -4.16 -21.57 12.03
C ALA A 224 -5.52 -20.91 11.73
N ASP A 225 -5.53 -19.58 11.56
CA ASP A 225 -6.71 -18.83 11.14
C ASP A 225 -7.14 -19.20 9.71
N ARG A 226 -6.18 -19.30 8.79
CA ARG A 226 -6.45 -19.64 7.39
C ARG A 226 -7.13 -20.99 7.27
N GLU A 227 -6.58 -21.99 7.97
CA GLU A 227 -7.14 -23.36 7.98
C GLU A 227 -8.58 -23.34 8.50
N ARG A 228 -8.82 -22.70 9.66
CA ARG A 228 -10.18 -22.55 10.23
C ARG A 228 -11.15 -21.88 9.26
N PHE A 229 -10.72 -20.81 8.60
CA PHE A 229 -11.55 -20.09 7.64
C PHE A 229 -11.91 -20.97 6.43
N GLN A 230 -10.93 -21.65 5.85
CA GLN A 230 -11.10 -22.45 4.63
C GLN A 230 -11.87 -23.77 4.86
N ASP A 231 -11.82 -24.31 6.07
CA ASP A 231 -12.57 -25.50 6.50
C ASP A 231 -14.02 -25.18 6.88
N CYS A 232 -14.28 -23.95 7.33
CA CYS A 232 -15.64 -23.48 7.56
C CYS A 232 -16.33 -23.16 6.22
N LYS A 233 -17.20 -24.06 5.77
CA LYS A 233 -17.94 -23.91 4.50
C LYS A 233 -18.66 -22.56 4.39
N GLU A 234 -19.39 -22.16 5.44
CA GLU A 234 -20.18 -20.93 5.47
C GLU A 234 -19.28 -19.68 5.32
N ASN A 235 -18.21 -19.60 6.13
CA ASN A 235 -17.27 -18.48 6.06
C ASN A 235 -16.57 -18.41 4.69
N TYR A 236 -16.15 -19.55 4.16
CA TYR A 236 -15.48 -19.59 2.86
C TYR A 236 -16.41 -19.15 1.73
N GLU A 237 -17.64 -19.68 1.67
CA GLU A 237 -18.63 -19.30 0.67
C GLU A 237 -18.97 -17.81 0.76
N GLN A 238 -19.16 -17.28 1.97
CA GLN A 238 -19.39 -15.85 2.20
C GLN A 238 -18.19 -15.00 1.74
N GLY A 239 -16.97 -15.37 2.11
CA GLY A 239 -15.78 -14.60 1.73
C GLY A 239 -15.54 -14.59 0.22
N MET A 240 -15.79 -15.71 -0.46
CA MET A 240 -15.71 -15.79 -1.92
C MET A 240 -16.79 -14.95 -2.60
N GLN A 241 -17.99 -14.91 -2.05
CA GLN A 241 -19.05 -14.01 -2.53
C GLN A 241 -18.66 -12.54 -2.36
N LEU A 242 -18.18 -12.15 -1.18
CA LEU A 242 -17.72 -10.78 -0.90
C LEU A 242 -16.58 -10.37 -1.84
N LEU A 243 -15.59 -11.24 -2.03
CA LEU A 243 -14.47 -10.99 -2.94
C LEU A 243 -14.94 -10.67 -4.37
N ARG A 244 -15.97 -11.37 -4.87
CA ARG A 244 -16.58 -11.10 -6.17
C ARG A 244 -17.26 -9.73 -6.20
N GLU A 245 -18.04 -9.41 -5.16
CA GLU A 245 -18.70 -8.11 -5.04
C GLU A 245 -17.71 -6.95 -4.99
N HIS A 246 -16.59 -7.16 -4.28
CA HIS A 246 -15.49 -6.19 -4.19
C HIS A 246 -14.88 -5.94 -5.56
N TYR A 247 -14.54 -7.02 -6.28
CA TYR A 247 -14.05 -6.96 -7.65
C TYR A 247 -14.99 -6.16 -8.56
N ASP A 248 -16.28 -6.54 -8.61
CA ASP A 248 -17.23 -5.90 -9.51
C ASP A 248 -17.42 -4.41 -9.21
N ARG A 249 -17.59 -4.06 -7.92
CA ARG A 249 -17.73 -2.68 -7.46
C ARG A 249 -16.50 -1.84 -7.78
N ASN A 250 -15.30 -2.37 -7.51
CA ASN A 250 -14.06 -1.63 -7.69
C ASN A 250 -13.75 -1.38 -9.16
N ILE A 251 -13.98 -2.36 -10.04
CA ILE A 251 -13.83 -2.18 -11.49
C ILE A 251 -14.73 -1.05 -11.98
N GLU A 252 -16.00 -1.03 -11.55
CA GLU A 252 -16.95 0.04 -11.91
C GLU A 252 -16.51 1.41 -11.39
N TYR A 253 -16.08 1.47 -10.13
CA TYR A 253 -15.58 2.69 -9.51
C TYR A 253 -14.34 3.25 -10.21
N LEU A 254 -13.34 2.41 -10.47
CA LEU A 254 -12.07 2.79 -11.11
C LEU A 254 -12.32 3.33 -12.53
N ASN A 255 -13.12 2.62 -13.32
CA ASN A 255 -13.50 3.05 -14.66
C ASN A 255 -14.28 4.38 -14.62
N GLY A 256 -15.19 4.56 -13.66
CA GLY A 256 -15.88 5.84 -13.42
C GLY A 256 -14.92 6.98 -13.10
N MET A 257 -13.84 6.70 -12.37
CA MET A 257 -12.76 7.64 -12.03
C MET A 257 -11.77 7.88 -13.18
N GLY A 258 -11.96 7.22 -14.33
CA GLY A 258 -11.12 7.34 -15.52
C GLY A 258 -9.81 6.54 -15.44
N ILE A 259 -9.76 5.52 -14.57
CA ILE A 259 -8.70 4.52 -14.52
C ILE A 259 -9.23 3.31 -15.29
N ASP A 260 -8.67 3.06 -16.47
CA ASP A 260 -9.12 1.98 -17.34
C ASP A 260 -8.66 0.64 -16.77
N VAL A 261 -9.62 -0.23 -16.45
CA VAL A 261 -9.37 -1.59 -15.97
C VAL A 261 -10.32 -2.53 -16.69
N GLU A 262 -9.75 -3.48 -17.44
CA GLU A 262 -10.54 -4.47 -18.15
C GLU A 262 -11.14 -5.50 -17.19
N ARG A 263 -12.45 -5.74 -17.33
CA ARG A 263 -13.12 -6.81 -16.60
C ARG A 263 -12.67 -8.16 -17.16
N ARG A 264 -12.24 -9.05 -16.27
CA ARG A 264 -11.76 -10.40 -16.57
C ARG A 264 -12.69 -11.42 -15.92
N ASP A 265 -12.71 -12.62 -16.49
CA ASP A 265 -13.35 -13.75 -15.83
C ASP A 265 -12.47 -14.19 -14.66
N ILE A 266 -13.05 -14.16 -13.46
CA ILE A 266 -12.39 -14.50 -12.20
C ILE A 266 -12.98 -15.78 -11.59
N THR A 267 -13.76 -16.55 -12.33
CA THR A 267 -14.34 -17.81 -11.82
C THR A 267 -13.28 -18.79 -11.33
N ASP A 268 -12.11 -18.81 -11.99
CA ASP A 268 -10.96 -19.63 -11.61
C ASP A 268 -10.46 -19.34 -10.19
N LEU A 269 -10.73 -18.13 -9.68
CA LEU A 269 -10.37 -17.74 -8.32
C LEU A 269 -11.20 -18.46 -7.25
N PHE A 270 -12.42 -18.87 -7.58
CA PHE A 270 -13.42 -19.38 -6.63
C PHE A 270 -13.58 -20.91 -6.66
N ASP A 271 -13.04 -21.54 -7.69
CA ASP A 271 -12.96 -22.99 -7.87
C ASP A 271 -11.94 -23.65 -6.93
#